data_AF-A0A2N3WUR9-F1
#
_entry.id   AF-A0A2N3WUR9-F1
#
_cell.length_a   1.000
_cell.length_b   1.000
_cell.length_c   1.000
_cell.angle_alpha   90.00
_cell.angle_beta   90.00
_cell.angle_gamma   90.00
#
_symmetry.space_group_name_H-M   'P 1'
#
loop_
_entity.id
_entity.type
_entity.pdbx_description
1 polymer ?
#
loop_
_entity_poly.entity_id
_entity_poly.type
_entity_poly.pdbx_seq_one_letter_code
_entity_poly.pdbx_strand_id
1 'polypeptide(L)'
;MDHSEDAILRFCRGYVADLLEIAVDSVDPDADFDRLGIDSAIAVALLTEVEEHYDVDLPPETLFENPTLRAVAAYLHDQLRQRVAP
;
A
#
# COMPACT_ATOMS: atom_id res chain seq x y z
N MET A 1 1.52 -12.63 -10.90
CA MET A 1 1.21 -11.45 -10.08
C MET A 1 -0.21 -11.66 -9.57
N ASP A 2 -0.36 -11.95 -8.29
CA ASP A 2 -1.67 -11.99 -7.65
C ASP A 2 -2.11 -10.55 -7.42
N HIS A 3 -3.22 -10.16 -8.05
CA HIS A 3 -3.79 -8.82 -7.93
C HIS A 3 -4.90 -8.77 -6.87
N SER A 4 -5.05 -9.80 -6.06
CA SER A 4 -6.05 -9.85 -4.99
C SER A 4 -5.72 -8.82 -3.90
N GLU A 5 -6.74 -8.20 -3.30
CA GLU A 5 -6.57 -7.24 -2.20
C GLU A 5 -5.67 -7.79 -1.07
N ASP A 6 -5.88 -9.04 -0.65
CA ASP A 6 -5.03 -9.72 0.36
C ASP A 6 -3.56 -9.89 -0.06
N ALA A 7 -3.28 -10.02 -1.36
CA ALA A 7 -1.92 -10.14 -1.85
C ALA A 7 -1.22 -8.77 -1.82
N ILE A 8 -1.91 -7.73 -2.29
CA ILE A 8 -1.44 -6.34 -2.26
C ILE A 8 -1.22 -5.89 -0.82
N LEU A 9 -2.18 -6.17 0.06
CA LEU A 9 -2.07 -5.82 1.48
C LEU A 9 -0.86 -6.48 2.12
N ARG A 10 -0.61 -7.77 1.86
CA ARG A 10 0.56 -8.48 2.38
C ARG A 10 1.87 -7.89 1.87
N PHE A 11 1.91 -7.50 0.59
CA PHE A 11 3.08 -6.83 0.00
C PHE A 11 3.33 -5.48 0.69
N CYS A 12 2.34 -4.59 0.72
CA CYS A 12 2.48 -3.27 1.34
C CYS A 12 2.85 -3.37 2.82
N ARG A 13 2.21 -4.29 3.56
CA ARG A 13 2.50 -4.55 4.98
C ARG A 13 3.93 -5.05 5.18
N GLY A 14 4.40 -5.97 4.35
CA GLY A 14 5.77 -6.48 4.41
C GLY A 14 6.80 -5.41 4.11
N TYR A 15 6.55 -4.59 3.08
CA TYR A 15 7.44 -3.49 2.71
C TYR A 15 7.54 -2.42 3.80
N VAL A 16 6.40 -2.01 4.36
CA VAL A 16 6.38 -1.06 5.48
C VAL A 16 7.05 -1.62 6.73
N ALA A 17 6.83 -2.89 7.04
CA ALA A 17 7.47 -3.54 8.19
C ALA A 17 9.00 -3.55 8.07
N ASP A 18 9.52 -3.80 6.86
CA ASP A 18 10.94 -3.75 6.55
C ASP A 18 11.51 -2.33 6.72
N LEU A 19 10.82 -1.32 6.19
CA LEU A 19 11.21 0.10 6.34
C LEU A 19 11.20 0.58 7.80
N LEU A 20 10.26 0.10 8.60
CA LEU A 20 10.13 0.44 10.01
C LEU A 20 11.00 -0.45 10.93
N GLU A 21 11.71 -1.43 10.37
CA GLU A 21 12.50 -2.42 11.11
C GLU A 21 11.69 -3.16 12.21
N ILE A 22 10.42 -3.46 11.93
CA ILE A 22 9.51 -4.16 12.83
C ILE A 22 9.00 -5.47 12.22
N ALA A 23 8.36 -6.31 13.05
CA ALA A 23 7.70 -7.50 12.56
C ALA A 23 6.47 -7.11 11.71
N VAL A 24 6.27 -7.81 10.59
CA VAL A 24 5.08 -7.65 9.75
C VAL A 24 3.79 -7.81 10.56
N ASP A 25 3.76 -8.75 11.52
CA ASP A 25 2.62 -8.98 12.41
C ASP A 25 2.30 -7.79 13.33
N SER A 26 3.27 -6.92 13.62
CA SER A 26 3.07 -5.70 14.41
C SER A 26 2.46 -4.55 13.60
N VAL A 27 2.52 -4.61 12.26
CA VAL A 27 1.89 -3.61 11.40
C VAL A 27 0.40 -3.91 11.33
N ASP A 28 -0.42 -3.06 11.94
CA ASP A 28 -1.87 -3.19 11.86
C ASP A 28 -2.38 -2.58 10.53
N PRO A 29 -3.02 -3.37 9.65
CA PRO A 29 -3.43 -2.88 8.34
C PRO A 29 -4.62 -1.92 8.38
N ASP A 30 -5.35 -1.88 9.50
CA ASP A 30 -6.52 -1.05 9.72
C ASP A 30 -6.18 0.21 10.54
N ALA A 31 -4.94 0.32 11.03
CA ALA A 31 -4.43 1.52 11.68
C ALA A 31 -4.01 2.59 10.68
N ASP A 32 -4.20 3.86 11.09
CA ASP A 32 -3.74 5.01 10.33
C ASP A 32 -2.21 5.03 10.21
N PHE A 33 -1.70 5.52 9.08
CA PHE A 33 -0.27 5.68 8.81
C PHE A 33 0.46 6.45 9.92
N ASP A 34 -0.14 7.53 10.41
CA ASP A 34 0.40 8.32 11.54
C ASP A 34 0.56 7.47 12.82
N ARG A 35 -0.40 6.58 13.10
CA ARG A 35 -0.36 5.69 14.28
C ARG A 35 0.65 4.56 14.13
N LEU A 36 0.92 4.13 12.89
CA LEU A 36 1.95 3.14 12.57
C LEU A 36 3.37 3.73 12.55
N GLY A 37 3.51 5.07 12.61
CA GLY A 37 4.80 5.74 12.45
C GLY A 37 5.25 5.83 10.99
N ILE A 38 4.31 5.76 10.05
CA ILE A 38 4.58 5.94 8.63
C ILE A 38 4.59 7.44 8.33
N ASP A 39 5.80 7.99 8.17
CA ASP A 39 6.02 9.37 7.74
C ASP A 39 5.80 9.53 6.22
N SER A 40 5.73 10.78 5.74
CA SER A 40 5.66 11.10 4.31
C SER A 40 6.72 10.39 3.46
N ALA A 41 7.92 10.18 4.00
CA ALA A 41 9.00 9.50 3.28
C ALA A 41 8.69 8.01 3.04
N ILE A 42 8.21 7.31 4.06
CA ILE A 42 7.82 5.88 3.98
C ILE A 42 6.60 5.73 3.08
N ALA A 43 5.64 6.63 3.21
CA ALA A 43 4.47 6.74 2.35
C ALA A 43 4.86 6.87 0.86
N VAL A 44 5.74 7.82 0.53
CA VAL A 44 6.22 8.00 -0.85
C VAL A 44 7.01 6.79 -1.34
N ALA A 45 7.87 6.20 -0.51
CA ALA A 45 8.60 4.98 -0.87
C ALA A 45 7.66 3.80 -1.16
N LEU A 46 6.62 3.62 -0.35
CA LEU A 46 5.59 2.61 -0.57
C LEU A 46 4.86 2.83 -1.89
N LEU A 47 4.48 4.08 -2.20
CA LEU A 47 3.86 4.41 -3.48
C LEU A 47 4.76 4.01 -4.65
N THR A 48 6.00 4.47 -4.65
CA THR A 48 6.95 4.19 -5.74
C THR A 48 7.14 2.69 -5.92
N GLU A 49 7.34 1.93 -4.84
CA GLU A 49 7.49 0.47 -4.95
C GLU A 49 6.22 -0.22 -5.45
N VAL A 50 5.05 0.23 -5.02
CA VAL A 50 3.79 -0.31 -5.53
C VAL A 50 3.59 0.03 -7.01
N GLU A 51 3.88 1.26 -7.42
CA GLU A 51 3.81 1.72 -8.81
C GLU A 51 4.71 0.87 -9.72
N GLU A 52 5.97 0.67 -9.31
CA GLU A 52 6.92 -0.16 -10.06
C GLU A 52 6.57 -1.65 -10.03
N HIS A 53 6.10 -2.17 -8.89
CA HIS A 53 5.77 -3.58 -8.76
C HIS A 53 4.52 -3.95 -9.56
N TYR A 54 3.48 -3.11 -9.52
CA TYR A 54 2.19 -3.40 -10.15
C TYR A 54 1.98 -2.70 -11.49
N ASP A 55 2.97 -1.93 -11.98
CA ASP A 55 2.89 -1.12 -13.20
C ASP A 55 1.66 -0.19 -13.20
N VAL A 56 1.47 0.49 -12.08
CA VAL A 56 0.37 1.43 -11.83
C VAL A 56 0.90 2.84 -11.60
N ASP A 57 0.03 3.83 -11.73
CA ASP A 57 0.32 5.22 -11.39
C ASP A 57 -0.60 5.58 -10.22
N LEU A 58 0.00 5.92 -9.08
CA LEU A 58 -0.72 6.23 -7.85
C LEU A 58 -0.41 7.67 -7.43
N PRO A 59 -1.40 8.58 -7.51
CA PRO A 59 -1.20 9.92 -7.01
C PRO A 59 -1.04 9.87 -5.48
N PRO A 60 -0.18 10.73 -4.89
CA PRO A 60 0.03 10.79 -3.45
C PRO A 60 -1.25 11.15 -2.68
N GLU A 61 -2.19 11.81 -3.35
CA GLU A 61 -3.56 12.07 -2.87
C GLU A 61 -4.26 10.79 -2.39
N THR A 62 -3.97 9.65 -3.03
CA THR A 62 -4.51 8.33 -2.64
C THR A 62 -4.18 7.99 -1.19
N LEU A 63 -2.97 8.28 -0.71
CA LEU A 63 -2.59 7.99 0.68
C LEU A 63 -3.27 8.94 1.66
N PHE A 64 -3.58 10.17 1.24
CA PHE A 64 -4.33 11.12 2.06
C PHE A 64 -5.81 10.71 2.17
N GLU A 65 -6.41 10.23 1.08
CA GLU A 65 -7.79 9.73 1.06
C GLU A 65 -7.92 8.36 1.74
N ASN A 66 -6.86 7.56 1.69
CA ASN A 66 -6.80 6.20 2.22
C ASN A 66 -5.66 6.10 3.25
N PRO A 67 -5.85 6.61 4.49
CA PRO A 67 -4.80 6.68 5.50
C PRO A 67 -4.43 5.33 6.12
N THR A 68 -4.89 4.21 5.56
CA THR A 68 -4.64 2.85 6.08
C THR A 68 -4.15 1.93 4.97
N LEU A 69 -3.35 0.91 5.34
CA LEU A 69 -2.83 -0.05 4.37
C LEU A 69 -3.95 -0.83 3.68
N ARG A 70 -5.02 -1.17 4.42
CA ARG A 70 -6.20 -1.84 3.84
C ARG A 70 -6.87 -0.99 2.78
N ALA A 71 -7.07 0.30 3.04
CA ALA A 71 -7.74 1.20 2.10
C ALA A 71 -6.89 1.38 0.83
N VAL A 72 -5.56 1.51 0.96
CA VAL A 72 -4.65 1.54 -0.19
C VAL A 72 -4.68 0.24 -0.98
N ALA A 73 -4.66 -0.93 -0.33
CA ALA A 73 -4.74 -2.21 -1.00
C ALA A 73 -6.06 -2.40 -1.77
N ALA A 74 -7.18 -1.95 -1.19
CA ALA A 74 -8.48 -1.98 -1.85
C ALA A 74 -8.51 -1.06 -3.08
N TYR A 75 -7.96 0.15 -2.96
CA TYR A 75 -7.85 1.11 -4.07
C TYR A 75 -7.01 0.55 -5.22
N LEU A 76 -5.85 -0.05 -4.90
CA LEU A 76 -4.97 -0.71 -5.86
C LEU A 76 -5.65 -1.86 -6.58
N HIS A 77 -6.39 -2.69 -5.85
CA HIS A 77 -7.13 -3.80 -6.44
C HIS A 77 -8.17 -3.29 -7.45
N ASP A 78 -8.88 -2.20 -7.15
CA ASP A 78 -9.82 -1.59 -8.09
C ASP A 78 -9.11 -0.99 -9.32
N GLN A 79 -8.03 -0.24 -9.12
CA GLN A 79 -7.20 0.31 -10.21
C GLN A 79 -6.68 -0.78 -11.15
N LEU A 80 -6.13 -1.85 -10.58
CA LEU A 80 -5.64 -2.99 -11.35
C LEU A 80 -6.77 -3.63 -12.15
N ARG A 81 -7.95 -3.82 -11.55
CA ARG A 81 -9.14 -4.32 -12.27
C ARG A 81 -9.55 -3.40 -13.42
N GLN A 82 -9.48 -2.09 -13.25
CA GLN A 82 -9.85 -1.11 -14.28
C GLN A 82 -8.86 -1.08 -15.45
N ARG A 83 -7.56 -1.28 -15.20
CA ARG A 83 -6.53 -1.38 -16.26
C ARG A 83 -6.63 -2.64 -17.10
N VAL A 84 -7.20 -3.74 -16.58
CA VAL A 84 -7.44 -4.97 -17.37
C VAL A 84 -8.70 -4.89 -18.24
N ALA A 85 -9.39 -3.75 -18.29
CA ALA A 85 -10.52 -3.57 -19.20
C ALA A 85 -10.03 -3.42 -20.67
N PRO A 86 -10.57 -4.22 -21.62
CA PRO A 86 -10.15 -4.23 -23.03
C PRO A 86 -10.60 -3.01 -23.84
#